data_AF-A0A5C7MA02-F1
#
_entry.id   AF-A0A5C7MA02-F1
#
_cell.length_a   1.000
_cell.length_b   1.000
_cell.length_c   1.000
_cell.angle_alpha   90.00
_cell.angle_beta   90.00
_cell.angle_gamma   90.00
#
_symmetry.space_group_name_H-M   'P 1'
#
loop_
_entity.id
_entity.type
_entity.pdbx_description
1 polymer ?
#
loop_
_entity_poly.entity_id
_entity_poly.type
_entity_poly.pdbx_seq_one_letter_code
_entity_poly.pdbx_strand_id
1 'polypeptide(L)'
;APEHDDPELGADPMRNNDFDYATMDPHGYKCPVGSHARRLNPRDTEPNPNRRRMIRRSGTYGPALPDGSPDDGVERGVGMFLICASLVRQFEFAQNVWINDAAFQELGNEHDPICGTQDGTLDFTIPKRPIRKVHKGLPAFTTLRGGAYFFLPGLTALRHLSKLGQQGAS
;
A
#
# COMPACT_ATOMS: atom_id res chain seq x y z
N ALA A 1 -8.51 17.25 0.66
CA ALA A 1 -9.80 17.86 0.33
C ALA A 1 -10.74 16.78 -0.19
N PRO A 2 -11.85 16.44 0.51
CA PRO A 2 -12.69 15.28 0.14
C PRO A 2 -13.65 15.56 -1.03
N GLU A 3 -14.04 16.81 -1.27
CA GLU A 3 -15.06 17.15 -2.27
C GLU A 3 -14.49 17.50 -3.65
N HIS A 4 -13.24 17.95 -3.70
CA HIS A 4 -12.53 18.33 -4.92
C HIS A 4 -11.03 18.20 -4.69
N ASP A 5 -10.28 18.07 -5.79
CA ASP A 5 -8.82 18.11 -5.75
C ASP A 5 -8.33 19.51 -5.33
N ASP A 6 -7.25 19.55 -4.57
CA ASP A 6 -6.58 20.76 -4.11
C ASP A 6 -5.08 20.61 -4.37
N PRO A 7 -4.60 21.07 -5.55
CA PRO A 7 -3.20 20.93 -5.94
C PRO A 7 -2.24 21.66 -5.01
N GLU A 8 -2.65 22.79 -4.43
CA GLU A 8 -1.81 23.56 -3.50
C GLU A 8 -1.63 22.81 -2.17
N LEU A 9 -2.71 22.20 -1.66
CA LEU A 9 -2.64 21.31 -0.51
C LEU A 9 -1.78 20.08 -0.83
N GLY A 10 -1.98 19.46 -2.00
CA GLY A 10 -1.23 18.26 -2.40
C GLY A 10 0.28 18.50 -2.53
N ALA A 11 0.68 19.66 -3.04
CA ALA A 11 2.08 20.04 -3.22
C ALA A 11 2.78 20.46 -1.92
N ASP A 12 2.04 20.74 -0.84
CA ASP A 12 2.61 21.22 0.42
C ASP A 12 2.96 20.05 1.37
N PRO A 13 4.26 19.74 1.58
CA PRO A 13 4.68 18.63 2.43
C PRO A 13 4.37 18.86 3.92
N MET A 14 4.08 20.09 4.35
CA MET A 14 3.70 20.40 5.72
C MET A 14 2.22 20.16 5.99
N ARG A 15 1.38 20.08 4.95
CA ARG A 15 -0.08 19.96 5.08
C ARG A 15 -0.65 18.68 4.46
N ASN A 16 -0.05 18.14 3.40
CA ASN A 16 -0.61 17.02 2.64
C ASN A 16 -0.67 15.69 3.40
N ASN A 17 -0.07 15.61 4.59
CA ASN A 17 -0.09 14.44 5.44
C ASN A 17 -0.52 14.75 6.89
N ASP A 18 -0.92 16.00 7.18
CA ASP A 18 -1.35 16.47 8.51
C ASP A 18 -2.84 16.17 8.75
N PHE A 19 -3.14 14.89 8.97
CA PHE A 19 -4.48 14.43 9.29
C PHE A 19 -4.46 13.11 10.04
N ASP A 20 -5.58 12.78 10.68
CA ASP A 20 -5.82 11.51 11.34
C ASP A 20 -7.21 10.99 10.95
N TYR A 21 -7.52 9.72 11.25
CA TYR A 21 -8.77 9.10 10.82
C TYR A 21 -9.78 8.96 11.95
N ALA A 22 -9.39 8.47 13.13
CA ALA A 22 -10.33 8.22 14.23
C ALA A 22 -10.97 9.53 14.70
N THR A 23 -10.17 10.59 14.83
CA THR A 23 -10.64 11.89 15.30
C THR A 23 -11.29 12.74 14.21
N MET A 24 -10.79 12.71 12.97
CA MET A 24 -11.22 13.63 11.91
C MET A 24 -12.18 13.02 10.87
N ASP A 25 -12.22 11.69 10.75
CA ASP A 25 -13.07 10.95 9.80
C ASP A 25 -13.44 9.52 10.30
N PRO A 26 -14.05 9.40 11.49
CA PRO A 26 -14.33 8.10 12.13
C PRO A 26 -15.24 7.20 11.30
N HIS A 27 -16.07 7.79 10.44
CA HIS A 27 -17.05 7.07 9.62
C HIS A 27 -16.60 6.85 8.16
N GLY A 28 -15.45 7.39 7.76
CA GLY A 28 -14.94 7.25 6.39
C GLY A 28 -15.71 8.05 5.34
N TYR A 29 -16.36 9.15 5.72
CA TYR A 29 -17.08 10.01 4.77
C TYR A 29 -16.12 10.88 3.94
N LYS A 30 -14.94 11.20 4.48
CA LYS A 30 -13.91 11.95 3.75
C LYS A 30 -12.97 11.02 2.98
N CYS A 31 -12.60 9.89 3.59
CA CYS A 31 -11.71 8.89 3.02
C CYS A 31 -12.25 7.48 3.37
N PRO A 32 -12.75 6.71 2.39
CA PRO A 32 -13.31 5.38 2.64
C PRO A 32 -12.38 4.51 3.48
N VAL A 33 -12.96 3.75 4.42
CA VAL A 33 -12.21 2.85 5.32
C VAL A 33 -11.36 1.85 4.52
N GLY A 34 -11.92 1.32 3.43
CA GLY A 34 -11.22 0.39 2.55
C GLY A 34 -10.18 1.01 1.62
N SER A 35 -9.98 2.33 1.62
CA SER A 35 -9.03 2.98 0.71
C SER A 35 -7.59 2.55 0.98
N HIS A 36 -6.80 2.47 -0.09
CA HIS A 36 -5.42 1.97 -0.03
C HIS A 36 -4.55 2.68 1.03
N ALA A 37 -4.58 4.02 1.03
CA ALA A 37 -3.79 4.81 1.97
C ALA A 37 -4.24 4.64 3.43
N ARG A 38 -5.54 4.40 3.67
CA ARG A 38 -6.10 4.17 5.02
C ARG A 38 -5.82 2.76 5.51
N ARG A 39 -5.91 1.74 4.66
CA ARG A 39 -5.50 0.37 4.98
C ARG A 39 -4.01 0.29 5.31
N LEU A 40 -3.14 0.85 4.46
CA LEU A 40 -1.68 0.73 4.64
C LEU A 40 -1.07 1.67 5.68
N ASN A 41 -1.85 2.63 6.17
CA ASN A 41 -1.50 3.40 7.34
C ASN A 41 -2.79 3.85 8.05
N PRO A 42 -3.37 3.03 8.95
CA PRO A 42 -4.62 3.37 9.63
C PRO A 42 -4.48 4.50 10.67
N ARG A 43 -3.27 5.08 10.83
CA ARG A 43 -2.97 6.20 11.72
C ARG A 43 -3.43 5.94 13.16
N ASP A 44 -4.19 6.86 13.73
CA ASP A 44 -4.77 6.83 15.08
C ASP A 44 -5.86 5.76 15.27
N THR A 45 -6.29 5.05 14.22
CA THR A 45 -7.18 3.87 14.34
C THR A 45 -6.42 2.55 14.54
N GLU A 46 -5.09 2.54 14.39
CA GLU A 46 -4.23 1.39 14.73
C GLU A 46 -3.62 1.61 16.13
N PRO A 47 -3.80 0.68 17.09
CA PRO A 47 -3.26 0.85 18.44
C PRO A 47 -1.75 1.00 18.52
N ASN A 48 -0.99 0.45 17.56
CA ASN A 48 0.46 0.53 17.56
C ASN A 48 1.06 0.84 16.18
N PRO A 49 0.86 2.06 15.66
CA PRO A 49 1.18 2.39 14.27
C PRO A 49 2.70 2.38 14.03
N ASN A 50 3.50 2.72 15.04
CA ASN A 50 4.95 2.74 14.96
C ASN A 50 5.56 1.34 14.74
N ARG A 51 4.90 0.26 15.18
CA ARG A 51 5.37 -1.12 14.95
C ARG A 51 5.13 -1.62 13.53
N ARG A 52 4.39 -0.87 12.72
CA ARG A 52 3.94 -1.28 11.37
C ARG A 52 4.56 -0.46 10.25
N ARG A 53 5.28 0.62 10.57
CA ARG A 53 5.85 1.54 9.56
C ARG A 53 6.86 0.85 8.66
N MET A 54 6.82 1.15 7.36
CA MET A 54 7.80 0.68 6.39
C MET A 54 8.32 1.86 5.58
N ILE A 55 9.55 1.75 5.06
CA ILE A 55 10.09 2.73 4.11
C ILE A 55 9.88 2.17 2.71
N ARG A 56 9.30 2.96 1.82
CA ARG A 56 9.07 2.59 0.42
C ARG A 56 10.07 3.31 -0.48
N ARG A 57 10.82 2.56 -1.29
CA ARG A 57 11.82 3.05 -2.26
C ARG A 57 11.58 2.45 -3.65
N SER A 58 10.33 2.56 -4.08
CA SER A 58 9.81 1.91 -5.29
C SER A 58 9.86 2.85 -6.50
N GLY A 59 9.80 2.27 -7.71
CA GLY A 59 9.75 3.02 -8.96
C GLY A 59 8.83 2.32 -9.96
N THR A 60 8.33 3.08 -10.95
CA THR A 60 7.56 2.53 -12.06
C THR A 60 8.47 1.90 -13.11
N TYR A 61 7.94 0.94 -13.87
CA TYR A 61 8.58 0.38 -15.05
C TYR A 61 7.60 0.31 -16.22
N GLY A 62 8.14 0.24 -17.44
CA GLY A 62 7.36 0.29 -18.67
C GLY A 62 6.98 1.71 -19.09
N PRO A 63 6.60 1.91 -20.36
CA PRO A 63 6.16 3.20 -20.86
C PRO A 63 4.81 3.61 -20.24
N ALA A 64 4.68 4.91 -19.95
CA ALA A 64 3.43 5.48 -19.49
C ALA A 64 2.35 5.37 -20.58
N LEU A 65 1.14 5.01 -20.19
CA LEU A 65 -0.03 5.07 -21.07
C LEU A 65 -0.51 6.53 -21.12
N PRO A 66 -0.65 7.15 -22.30
CA PRO A 66 -1.17 8.51 -22.38
C PRO A 66 -2.60 8.60 -21.84
N ASP A 67 -2.90 9.68 -21.13
CA ASP A 67 -4.21 9.88 -20.50
C ASP A 67 -5.37 9.70 -21.50
N GLY A 68 -6.39 8.95 -21.08
CA GLY A 68 -7.57 8.66 -21.89
C GLY A 68 -7.36 7.59 -22.98
N SER A 69 -6.15 7.04 -23.14
CA SER A 69 -5.91 5.94 -24.07
C SER A 69 -6.45 4.61 -23.53
N PRO A 70 -6.97 3.72 -24.38
CA PRO A 70 -7.30 2.35 -23.97
C PRO A 70 -6.02 1.58 -23.60
N ASP A 71 -6.18 0.45 -22.90
CA ASP A 71 -5.07 -0.47 -22.67
C ASP A 71 -4.45 -0.92 -24.01
N ASP A 72 -3.14 -0.73 -24.13
CA ASP A 72 -2.35 -1.08 -25.31
C ASP A 72 -1.67 -2.45 -25.19
N GLY A 73 -1.88 -3.16 -24.07
CA GLY A 73 -1.31 -4.47 -23.80
C GLY A 73 0.19 -4.47 -23.49
N VAL A 74 0.83 -3.30 -23.40
CA VAL A 74 2.26 -3.20 -23.06
C VAL A 74 2.46 -3.37 -21.56
N GLU A 75 3.44 -4.19 -21.17
CA GLU A 75 3.74 -4.45 -19.77
C GLU A 75 4.25 -3.18 -19.07
N ARG A 76 3.62 -2.86 -17.93
CA ARG A 76 3.93 -1.73 -17.07
C ARG A 76 3.54 -2.02 -15.63
N GLY A 77 4.18 -1.34 -14.69
CA GLY A 77 3.82 -1.48 -13.29
C GLY A 77 4.78 -0.80 -12.34
N VAL A 78 4.88 -1.35 -11.12
CA VAL A 78 5.70 -0.81 -10.04
C VAL A 78 6.63 -1.90 -9.52
N GLY A 79 7.94 -1.61 -9.50
CA GLY A 79 8.92 -2.38 -8.74
C GLY A 79 8.85 -1.97 -7.27
N MET A 80 8.20 -2.80 -6.45
CA MET A 80 7.94 -2.49 -5.04
C MET A 80 9.14 -2.88 -4.16
N PHE A 81 9.85 -1.87 -3.64
CA PHE A 81 10.91 -2.05 -2.63
C PHE A 81 10.45 -1.48 -1.30
N LEU A 82 10.27 -2.37 -0.32
CA LEU A 82 9.86 -2.05 1.04
C LEU A 82 10.97 -2.44 2.01
N ILE A 83 11.39 -1.50 2.84
CA ILE A 83 12.45 -1.66 3.83
C ILE A 83 11.82 -1.63 5.21
N CYS A 84 12.09 -2.66 5.99
CA CYS A 84 11.56 -2.84 7.34
C CYS A 84 12.54 -3.63 8.20
N ALA A 85 12.30 -3.65 9.52
CA ALA A 85 13.16 -4.37 10.47
C ALA A 85 12.67 -5.82 10.69
N SER A 86 11.40 -6.10 10.45
CA SER A 86 10.77 -7.40 10.63
C SER A 86 9.68 -7.62 9.58
N LEU A 87 9.92 -8.57 8.67
CA LEU A 87 8.96 -8.94 7.62
C LEU A 87 7.61 -9.34 8.20
N VAL A 88 7.62 -10.23 9.20
CA VAL A 88 6.42 -10.74 9.87
C VAL A 88 5.57 -9.62 10.48
N ARG A 89 6.20 -8.65 11.15
CA ARG A 89 5.47 -7.59 11.87
C ARG A 89 5.00 -6.46 10.96
N GLN A 90 5.62 -6.29 9.80
CA GLN A 90 5.45 -5.11 8.96
C GLN A 90 4.90 -5.50 7.59
N PHE A 91 5.72 -6.11 6.72
CA PHE A 91 5.29 -6.44 5.36
C PHE A 91 4.20 -7.52 5.33
N GLU A 92 4.43 -8.66 5.96
CA GLU A 92 3.49 -9.78 5.94
C GLU A 92 2.23 -9.44 6.72
N PHE A 93 2.35 -8.67 7.80
CA PHE A 93 1.19 -8.17 8.52
C PHE A 93 0.35 -7.24 7.65
N ALA A 94 0.96 -6.24 7.00
CA ALA A 94 0.24 -5.35 6.11
C ALA A 94 -0.43 -6.12 4.97
N GLN A 95 0.25 -7.08 4.36
CA GLN A 95 -0.28 -7.85 3.25
C GLN A 95 -1.45 -8.75 3.67
N ASN A 96 -1.34 -9.45 4.80
CA ASN A 96 -2.37 -10.39 5.24
C ASN A 96 -3.53 -9.71 5.97
N VAL A 97 -3.25 -8.74 6.84
CA VAL A 97 -4.23 -8.18 7.78
C VAL A 97 -4.81 -6.85 7.30
N TRP A 98 -4.03 -6.02 6.61
CA TRP A 98 -4.53 -4.74 6.14
C TRP A 98 -5.00 -4.79 4.70
N ILE A 99 -4.29 -5.52 3.83
CA ILE A 99 -4.60 -5.61 2.41
C ILE A 99 -5.64 -6.71 2.12
N ASN A 100 -5.40 -7.94 2.61
CA ASN A 100 -6.18 -9.12 2.21
C ASN A 100 -7.15 -9.64 3.28
N ASP A 101 -7.34 -8.94 4.40
CA ASP A 101 -8.41 -9.29 5.33
C ASP A 101 -9.72 -8.63 4.87
N ALA A 102 -10.68 -9.47 4.48
CA ALA A 102 -12.00 -9.06 4.05
C ALA A 102 -12.82 -8.37 5.17
N ALA A 103 -12.42 -8.55 6.43
CA ALA A 103 -13.06 -8.00 7.62
C ALA A 103 -12.30 -6.82 8.24
N PHE A 104 -11.29 -6.27 7.54
CA PHE A 104 -10.51 -5.12 8.03
C PHE A 104 -11.43 -3.98 8.51
N GLN A 105 -11.30 -3.59 9.78
CA GLN A 105 -12.07 -2.50 10.42
C GLN A 105 -13.58 -2.55 10.12
N GLU A 106 -14.21 -3.71 10.34
CA GLU A 106 -15.65 -3.93 10.18
C GLU A 106 -16.16 -3.81 8.74
N LEU A 107 -15.26 -3.76 7.75
CA LEU A 107 -15.63 -4.01 6.37
C LEU A 107 -16.15 -5.44 6.22
N GLY A 108 -16.81 -5.70 5.10
CA GLY A 108 -17.29 -7.03 4.77
C GLY A 108 -17.13 -7.27 3.28
N ASN A 109 -16.42 -8.35 2.94
CA ASN A 109 -16.15 -8.76 1.56
C ASN A 109 -15.31 -7.73 0.77
N GLU A 110 -14.32 -7.08 1.40
CA GLU A 110 -13.48 -6.08 0.75
C GLU A 110 -11.98 -6.32 1.01
N HIS A 111 -11.15 -6.29 -0.03
CA HIS A 111 -9.71 -6.14 0.12
C HIS A 111 -9.28 -4.69 -0.15
N ASP A 112 -7.99 -4.42 -0.06
CA ASP A 112 -7.41 -3.22 -0.66
C ASP A 112 -7.77 -3.14 -2.15
N PRO A 113 -8.34 -2.02 -2.62
CA PRO A 113 -8.85 -1.92 -3.99
C PRO A 113 -7.76 -1.85 -5.06
N ILE A 114 -6.48 -1.69 -4.69
CA ILE A 114 -5.36 -1.51 -5.62
C ILE A 114 -4.47 -2.75 -5.63
N CYS A 115 -4.00 -3.18 -4.46
CA CYS A 115 -3.02 -4.27 -4.32
C CYS A 115 -3.54 -5.48 -3.55
N GLY A 116 -4.84 -5.52 -3.24
CA GLY A 116 -5.49 -6.72 -2.74
C GLY A 116 -5.52 -7.81 -3.79
N THR A 117 -5.42 -9.06 -3.35
CA THR A 117 -5.69 -10.21 -4.22
C THR A 117 -7.18 -10.23 -4.50
N GLN A 118 -7.58 -10.07 -5.77
CA GLN A 118 -8.99 -10.01 -6.15
C GLN A 118 -9.24 -10.89 -7.38
N ASP A 119 -10.41 -11.51 -7.43
CA ASP A 119 -10.89 -12.36 -8.52
C ASP A 119 -12.20 -11.85 -9.14
N GLY A 120 -12.57 -10.60 -8.84
CA GLY A 120 -13.83 -10.01 -9.28
C GLY A 120 -15.03 -10.35 -8.40
N THR A 121 -14.84 -10.94 -7.21
CA THR A 121 -15.93 -11.26 -6.26
C THR A 121 -16.05 -10.28 -5.08
N LEU A 122 -15.01 -9.47 -4.85
CA LEU A 122 -14.93 -8.54 -3.73
C LEU A 122 -15.52 -7.17 -4.08
N ASP A 123 -15.88 -6.42 -3.06
CA ASP A 123 -16.53 -5.12 -3.19
C ASP A 123 -15.62 -3.97 -2.74
N PHE A 124 -16.04 -2.75 -3.04
CA PHE A 124 -15.49 -1.53 -2.45
C PHE A 124 -16.61 -0.58 -2.05
N THR A 125 -16.69 -0.27 -0.75
CA THR A 125 -17.73 0.61 -0.20
C THR A 125 -17.21 2.03 -0.01
N ILE A 126 -17.98 3.00 -0.53
CA ILE A 126 -17.83 4.42 -0.24
C ILE A 126 -18.94 4.82 0.74
N PRO A 127 -18.60 5.10 2.01
CA PRO A 127 -19.58 5.56 2.99
C PRO A 127 -20.26 6.85 2.54
N LYS A 128 -21.60 6.87 2.60
CA LYS A 128 -22.41 8.05 2.28
C LYS A 128 -23.75 7.98 3.02
N ARG A 129 -24.32 9.15 3.34
CA ARG A 129 -25.70 9.28 3.85
C ARG A 129 -26.62 9.87 2.77
N PRO A 130 -27.90 9.44 2.68
CA PRO A 130 -28.53 8.41 3.52
C PRO A 130 -28.14 6.97 3.13
N ILE A 131 -27.67 6.76 1.90
CA ILE A 131 -27.35 5.43 1.36
C ILE A 131 -25.88 5.41 0.90
N ARG A 132 -25.14 4.39 1.33
CA ARG A 132 -23.76 4.11 0.90
C ARG A 132 -23.69 3.75 -0.59
N LYS A 133 -22.55 4.01 -1.24
CA LYS A 133 -22.28 3.52 -2.59
C LYS A 133 -21.40 2.28 -2.50
N VAL A 134 -21.75 1.22 -3.22
CA VAL A 134 -20.95 -0.02 -3.25
C VAL A 134 -20.60 -0.31 -4.70
N HIS A 135 -19.32 -0.47 -4.97
CA HIS A 135 -18.79 -0.98 -6.23
C HIS A 135 -18.64 -2.49 -6.08
N LYS A 136 -19.45 -3.26 -6.82
CA LYS A 136 -19.47 -4.72 -6.74
C LYS A 136 -18.49 -5.34 -7.72
N GLY A 137 -17.89 -6.47 -7.33
CA GLY A 137 -17.08 -7.30 -8.20
C GLY A 137 -15.85 -6.59 -8.76
N LEU A 138 -15.08 -5.97 -7.86
CA LEU A 138 -13.90 -5.20 -8.20
C LEU A 138 -12.84 -6.13 -8.82
N PRO A 139 -12.35 -5.85 -10.04
CA PRO A 139 -11.31 -6.66 -10.65
C PRO A 139 -9.96 -6.41 -9.99
N ALA A 140 -9.00 -7.31 -10.21
CA ALA A 140 -7.61 -7.03 -9.91
C ALA A 140 -7.04 -6.02 -10.92
N PHE A 141 -6.65 -4.84 -10.44
CA PHE A 141 -5.93 -3.84 -11.24
C PHE A 141 -4.41 -4.07 -11.27
N THR A 142 -3.90 -4.92 -10.39
CA THR A 142 -2.49 -5.27 -10.30
C THR A 142 -2.33 -6.78 -10.30
N THR A 143 -1.19 -7.26 -10.82
CA THR A 143 -0.84 -8.68 -10.82
C THR A 143 0.57 -8.84 -10.27
N LEU A 144 0.72 -9.63 -9.21
CA LEU A 144 2.03 -9.96 -8.66
C LEU A 144 2.77 -10.89 -9.63
N ARG A 145 3.84 -10.38 -10.24
CA ARG A 145 4.69 -11.17 -11.15
C ARG A 145 5.79 -11.95 -10.43
N GLY A 146 6.14 -11.54 -9.22
CA GLY A 146 7.15 -12.18 -8.40
C GLY A 146 7.63 -11.27 -7.28
N GLY A 147 8.46 -11.82 -6.41
CA GLY A 147 9.06 -11.10 -5.29
C GLY A 147 10.07 -11.97 -4.57
N ALA A 148 10.90 -11.34 -3.76
CA ALA A 148 11.86 -12.01 -2.91
C ALA A 148 12.14 -11.17 -1.65
N TYR A 149 12.53 -11.85 -0.59
CA TYR A 149 13.00 -11.21 0.63
C TYR A 149 14.52 -11.13 0.61
N PHE A 150 15.02 -9.93 0.88
CA PHE A 150 16.45 -9.64 0.93
C PHE A 150 16.81 -9.05 2.29
N PHE A 151 18.05 -9.29 2.69
CA PHE A 151 18.67 -8.61 3.82
C PHE A 151 19.64 -7.56 3.29
N LEU A 152 19.55 -6.33 3.80
CA LEU A 152 20.50 -5.26 3.50
C LEU A 152 21.50 -5.15 4.66
N PRO A 153 22.66 -5.85 4.61
CA PRO A 153 23.66 -5.75 5.65
C PRO A 153 24.27 -4.35 5.75
N GLY A 154 24.69 -3.98 6.96
CA GLY A 154 25.48 -2.76 7.17
C GLY A 154 26.85 -2.83 6.49
N LEU A 155 27.48 -1.69 6.27
CA LEU A 155 28.76 -1.58 5.55
C LEU A 155 29.87 -2.45 6.15
N THR A 156 29.93 -2.59 7.48
CA THR A 156 30.91 -3.45 8.15
C THR A 156 30.71 -4.93 7.80
N ALA A 157 29.46 -5.40 7.78
CA ALA A 157 29.13 -6.78 7.41
C ALA A 157 29.42 -7.05 5.93
N LEU A 158 29.10 -6.11 5.03
CA LEU A 158 29.48 -6.20 3.61
C LEU A 158 30.99 -6.33 3.41
N ARG A 159 31.78 -5.47 4.10
CA ARG A 159 33.24 -5.54 4.05
C ARG A 159 33.78 -6.88 4.55
N HIS A 160 33.18 -7.45 5.60
CA HIS A 160 33.56 -8.77 6.08
C HIS A 160 33.24 -9.87 5.07
N LEU A 161 32.00 -9.91 4.56
CA LEU A 161 31.55 -10.90 3.57
C LEU A 161 32.42 -10.87 2.30
N SER A 162 32.82 -9.68 1.83
CA SER A 162 33.68 -9.54 0.64
C SER A 162 35.07 -10.17 0.78
N LYS A 163 35.58 -10.32 2.01
CA LYS A 163 36.90 -10.88 2.29
C LYS A 163 36.90 -12.40 2.46
N LEU A 164 35.77 -12.99 2.86
CA LEU A 164 35.65 -14.45 3.05
C LEU A 164 35.89 -15.23 1.76
N GLY A 165 35.45 -14.70 0.61
CA GLY A 165 35.66 -15.33 -0.70
C GLY A 165 37.13 -15.38 -1.16
N GLN A 166 38.02 -14.59 -0.54
CA GLN A 166 39.45 -14.55 -0.89
C GLN A 166 40.27 -15.57 -0.09
N GLN A 167 39.74 -16.08 1.04
CA GLN A 167 40.46 -17.00 1.93
C GLN A 167 40.27 -18.49 1.59
N GLY A 168 39.33 -18.82 0.70
CA GLY A 168 39.07 -20.20 0.25
C GLY A 168 39.72 -20.59 -1.07
N ALA A 169 40.52 -19.70 -1.68
CA ALA A 169 41.16 -19.91 -2.98
C ALA A 169 42.69 -20.13 -2.88
N SER A 170 43.20 -20.44 -1.68
CA SER A 170 44.61 -20.77 -1.43
C SER A 170 44.76 -22.19 -0.91
#